data_AF-A0A8X8Z7J1-F1
#
_entry.id   AF-A0A8X8Z7J1-F1
#
_cell.length_a   1.000
_cell.length_b   1.000
_cell.length_c   1.000
_cell.angle_alpha   90.00
_cell.angle_beta   90.00
_cell.angle_gamma   90.00
#
_symmetry.space_group_name_H-M   'P 1'
#
loop_
_entity.id
_entity.type
_entity.pdbx_description
1 polymer ?
#
loop_
_entity_poly.entity_id
_entity_poly.type
_entity_poly.pdbx_seq_one_letter_code
_entity_poly.pdbx_strand_id
1 'polypeptide(L)'
;MAVVPQEAINRFGALMEGVDEPMKRTFKNHVYLLPFVHYPSDPFILQNIHQGYPHESLIRFLKAREGDVAKAYKMLCDCLKWRVENNIDGILAKPIVPVNLYRDIRDTQLIGLSGYSNEGLPVYAVGVGMSTLDRASVHYYIQSHIQMNEYRDRVVLPAATKKYGKLVSKCIKVLDMTGLKLSALNYIKLMTTISSIDDLNYPEKTLTYYIVNAPYIFSACWKVVKPLLHERTRRKINVLSGCGQDELLKVASLPCSFFLRRCH
;
A
#
# COMPACT_ATOMS: atom_id res chain seq x y z
N MET A 1 -7.45 -11.93 14.59
CA MET A 1 -6.91 -10.55 14.69
C MET A 1 -7.13 -10.08 16.11
N ALA A 2 -6.12 -9.53 16.78
CA ALA A 2 -6.30 -9.00 18.14
C ALA A 2 -7.43 -7.96 18.16
N VAL A 3 -8.40 -8.14 19.06
CA VAL A 3 -9.45 -7.16 19.32
C VAL A 3 -8.79 -6.01 20.08
N VAL A 4 -8.88 -4.80 19.55
CA VAL A 4 -8.36 -3.61 20.21
C VAL A 4 -9.42 -3.16 21.23
N PRO A 5 -9.11 -3.06 22.53
CA PRO A 5 -10.08 -2.63 23.53
C PRO A 5 -10.60 -1.21 23.27
N GLN A 6 -11.89 -0.95 23.50
CA GLN A 6 -12.48 0.37 23.30
C GLN A 6 -11.79 1.45 24.15
N GLU A 7 -11.37 1.09 25.38
CA GLU A 7 -10.62 1.98 26.26
C GLU A 7 -9.31 2.47 25.61
N ALA A 8 -8.58 1.57 24.92
CA ALA A 8 -7.35 1.92 24.22
C ALA A 8 -7.60 2.90 23.07
N ILE A 9 -8.72 2.74 22.35
CA ILE A 9 -9.13 3.64 21.27
C ILE A 9 -9.45 5.03 21.84
N ASN A 10 -10.22 5.09 22.93
CA ASN A 10 -10.60 6.35 23.56
C ASN A 10 -9.39 7.11 24.09
N ARG A 11 -8.47 6.42 24.79
CA ARG A 11 -7.21 7.00 25.26
C ARG A 11 -6.36 7.52 24.10
N PHE A 12 -6.26 6.76 23.01
CA PHE A 12 -5.52 7.19 21.84
C PHE A 12 -6.19 8.41 21.16
N GLY A 13 -7.51 8.44 21.06
CA GLY A 13 -8.26 9.58 20.54
C GLY A 13 -7.99 10.87 21.31
N ALA A 14 -7.99 10.82 22.64
CA ALA A 14 -7.68 11.96 23.49
C ALA A 14 -6.26 12.50 23.27
N LEU A 15 -5.26 11.61 23.10
CA LEU A 15 -3.89 12.03 22.79
C LEU A 15 -3.78 12.79 21.45
N MET A 16 -4.66 12.47 20.48
CA MET A 16 -4.67 13.15 19.18
C MET A 16 -5.19 14.59 19.24
N GLU A 17 -5.85 15.00 20.33
CA GLU A 17 -6.28 16.40 20.53
C GLU A 17 -5.09 17.32 20.80
N GLY A 18 -4.03 16.79 21.44
CA GLY A 18 -2.82 17.52 21.82
C GLY A 18 -1.73 17.59 20.75
N VAL A 19 -1.95 17.05 19.55
CA VAL A 19 -0.96 17.05 18.47
C VAL A 19 -0.74 18.46 17.90
N ASP A 20 0.47 18.78 17.45
CA ASP A 20 0.78 20.11 16.89
C ASP A 20 -0.04 20.46 15.63
N GLU A 21 -0.27 21.76 15.40
CA GLU A 21 -1.15 22.24 14.32
C GLU A 21 -0.80 21.73 12.91
N PRO A 22 0.47 21.68 12.45
CA PRO A 22 0.79 21.12 11.13
C PRO A 22 0.37 19.66 11.00
N MET A 23 0.58 18.87 12.05
CA MET A 23 0.18 17.45 12.09
C MET A 23 -1.35 17.30 12.23
N LYS A 24 -2.01 18.18 12.99
CA LYS A 24 -3.47 18.25 13.05
C LYS A 24 -4.09 18.54 11.69
N ARG A 25 -3.48 19.36 10.82
CA ARG A 25 -4.02 19.64 9.47
C ARG A 25 -4.01 18.42 8.56
N THR A 26 -2.94 17.62 8.58
CA THR A 26 -2.88 16.39 7.77
C THR A 26 -3.77 15.28 8.36
N PHE A 27 -3.98 15.29 9.69
CA PHE A 27 -4.87 14.36 10.36
C PHE A 27 -6.35 14.76 10.23
N LYS A 28 -6.72 16.02 10.48
CA LYS A 28 -8.10 16.52 10.49
C LYS A 28 -8.55 16.97 9.10
N ASN A 29 -9.84 16.87 8.85
CA ASN A 29 -10.49 17.28 7.59
C ASN A 29 -10.09 18.69 7.15
N HIS A 30 -9.41 18.81 6.00
CA HIS A 30 -9.59 19.95 5.11
C HIS A 30 -10.21 19.42 3.82
N VAL A 31 -11.47 19.78 3.61
CA VAL A 31 -12.15 19.58 2.34
C VAL A 31 -11.59 20.62 1.38
N TYR A 32 -10.68 20.20 0.51
CA TYR A 32 -10.31 21.02 -0.64
C TYR A 32 -11.20 20.62 -1.80
N LEU A 33 -12.03 21.55 -2.26
CA LEU A 33 -12.61 21.48 -3.59
C LEU A 33 -11.42 21.48 -4.57
N LEU A 34 -11.19 20.39 -5.29
CA LEU A 34 -10.25 20.39 -6.40
C LEU A 34 -10.99 20.98 -7.62
N PRO A 35 -10.62 22.18 -8.12
CA PRO A 35 -11.33 22.79 -9.23
C PRO A 35 -11.10 22.08 -10.59
N PHE A 36 -10.26 21.04 -10.66
CA PHE A 36 -9.86 20.41 -11.93
C PHE A 36 -9.82 18.87 -11.92
N VAL A 37 -10.83 18.22 -11.35
CA VAL A 37 -11.10 16.80 -11.66
C VAL A 37 -12.48 16.68 -12.30
N HIS A 38 -12.52 16.72 -13.63
CA HIS A 38 -13.73 16.45 -14.41
C HIS A 38 -14.05 14.95 -14.39
N TYR A 39 -14.63 14.48 -13.28
CA TYR A 39 -15.48 13.28 -13.27
C TYR A 39 -16.79 13.62 -12.55
N PRO A 40 -17.99 13.43 -13.16
CA PRO A 40 -19.17 14.21 -12.78
C PRO A 40 -19.93 13.71 -11.54
N SER A 41 -19.32 12.98 -10.60
CA SER A 41 -20.09 12.32 -9.53
C SER A 41 -19.48 12.25 -8.14
N ASP A 42 -18.35 12.90 -7.84
CA ASP A 42 -17.91 13.04 -6.44
C ASP A 42 -17.01 14.28 -6.20
N PRO A 43 -17.54 15.38 -5.60
CA PRO A 43 -16.78 16.62 -5.40
C PRO A 43 -15.75 16.58 -4.25
N PHE A 44 -15.57 15.46 -3.56
CA PHE A 44 -14.81 15.40 -2.30
C PHE A 44 -13.75 14.29 -2.29
N ILE A 45 -12.58 14.53 -2.91
CA ILE A 45 -11.40 13.71 -2.60
C ILE A 45 -10.91 14.13 -1.21
N LEU A 46 -11.23 13.33 -0.18
CA LEU A 46 -10.73 13.55 1.17
C LEU A 46 -9.21 13.46 1.16
N GLN A 47 -8.53 14.54 1.57
CA GLN A 47 -7.06 14.62 1.50
C GLN A 47 -6.35 14.18 2.78
N ASN A 48 -7.08 13.80 3.83
CA ASN A 48 -6.49 13.42 5.11
C ASN A 48 -6.11 11.94 5.18
N ILE A 49 -5.25 11.58 6.13
CA ILE A 49 -4.77 10.21 6.31
C ILE A 49 -5.88 9.16 6.57
N HIS A 50 -7.07 9.59 7.04
CA HIS A 50 -8.13 8.69 7.49
C HIS A 50 -9.35 8.57 6.55
N GLN A 51 -9.45 9.41 5.52
CA GLN A 51 -10.50 9.33 4.49
C GLN A 51 -11.92 9.35 5.06
N GLY A 52 -12.15 10.14 6.12
CA GLY A 52 -13.44 10.19 6.82
C GLY A 52 -13.67 9.09 7.87
N TYR A 53 -12.70 8.19 8.06
CA TYR A 53 -12.75 7.07 9.03
C TYR A 53 -11.66 7.21 10.13
N PRO A 54 -11.71 8.25 10.98
CA PRO A 54 -10.69 8.52 11.99
C PRO A 54 -10.60 7.39 13.03
N HIS A 55 -11.74 6.84 13.46
CA HIS A 55 -11.82 5.74 14.41
C HIS A 55 -11.09 4.49 13.91
N GLU A 56 -11.34 4.08 12.67
CA GLU A 56 -10.73 2.92 12.03
C GLU A 56 -9.24 3.16 11.76
N SER A 57 -8.86 4.42 11.53
CA SER A 57 -7.46 4.80 11.41
C SER A 57 -6.71 4.66 12.74
N LEU A 58 -7.29 5.05 13.88
CA LEU A 58 -6.66 4.79 15.18
C LEU A 58 -6.51 3.29 15.44
N ILE A 59 -7.55 2.49 15.16
CA ILE A 59 -7.50 1.02 15.27
C ILE A 59 -6.36 0.44 14.43
N ARG A 60 -6.13 0.99 13.24
CA ARG A 60 -5.07 0.56 12.31
C ARG A 60 -3.68 0.70 12.93
N PHE A 61 -3.40 1.84 13.57
CA PHE A 61 -2.15 2.10 14.27
C PHE A 61 -2.03 1.32 15.58
N LEU A 62 -3.13 1.11 16.31
CA LEU A 62 -3.15 0.23 17.50
C LEU A 62 -2.82 -1.21 17.12
N LYS A 63 -3.47 -1.77 16.08
CA LYS A 63 -3.15 -3.12 15.57
C LYS A 63 -1.69 -3.26 15.16
N ALA A 64 -1.12 -2.23 14.55
CA ALA A 64 0.29 -2.18 14.17
C ALA A 64 1.28 -2.21 15.34
N ARG A 65 0.80 -1.91 16.56
CA ARG A 65 1.58 -1.89 17.80
C ARG A 65 0.93 -2.76 18.87
N GLU A 66 0.20 -3.79 18.46
CA GLU A 66 -0.35 -4.83 19.35
C GLU A 66 -1.24 -4.27 20.48
N GLY A 67 -1.92 -3.16 20.23
CA GLY A 67 -2.80 -2.48 21.18
C GLY A 67 -2.08 -1.53 22.14
N ASP A 68 -0.76 -1.41 22.07
CA ASP A 68 0.03 -0.46 22.87
C ASP A 68 -0.25 0.98 22.43
N VAL A 69 -0.98 1.72 23.26
CA VAL A 69 -1.42 3.09 22.97
C VAL A 69 -0.23 4.04 22.80
N ALA A 70 0.78 3.96 23.67
CA ALA A 70 1.93 4.87 23.61
C ALA A 70 2.74 4.67 22.33
N LYS A 71 3.00 3.41 21.95
CA LYS A 71 3.69 3.08 20.70
C LYS A 71 2.86 3.43 19.47
N ALA A 72 1.55 3.20 19.50
CA ALA A 72 0.64 3.55 18.41
C ALA A 72 0.57 5.07 18.20
N TYR A 73 0.47 5.83 19.29
CA TYR A 73 0.50 7.29 19.27
C TYR A 73 1.80 7.82 18.69
N LYS A 74 2.94 7.33 19.17
CA LYS A 74 4.25 7.70 18.61
C LYS A 74 4.32 7.41 17.11
N MET A 75 3.89 6.21 16.68
CA MET A 75 3.91 5.81 15.28
C MET A 75 3.04 6.72 14.41
N LEU A 76 1.85 7.09 14.88
CA LEU A 76 0.98 8.03 14.16
C LEU A 76 1.61 9.41 14.09
N CYS A 77 2.16 9.94 15.19
CA CYS A 77 2.85 11.23 15.18
C CYS A 77 4.05 11.25 14.21
N ASP A 78 4.89 10.21 14.25
CA ASP A 78 6.01 10.06 13.31
C ASP A 78 5.51 10.04 11.85
N CYS A 79 4.40 9.34 11.59
CA CYS A 79 3.78 9.32 10.27
C CYS A 79 3.26 10.70 9.84
N LEU A 80 2.54 11.43 10.71
CA LEU A 80 2.04 12.77 10.39
C LEU A 80 3.18 13.76 10.17
N LYS A 81 4.25 13.67 10.97
CA LYS A 81 5.47 14.46 10.77
C LYS A 81 6.11 14.17 9.41
N TRP A 82 6.28 12.89 9.06
CA TRP A 82 6.76 12.49 7.72
C TRP A 82 5.89 13.05 6.59
N ARG A 83 4.56 13.05 6.77
CA ARG A 83 3.62 13.61 5.78
C ARG A 83 3.87 15.11 5.56
N VAL A 84 4.01 15.87 6.65
CA VAL A 84 4.28 17.31 6.61
C VAL A 84 5.64 17.58 5.94
N GLU A 85 6.70 16.93 6.40
CA GLU A 85 8.07 17.15 5.91
C GLU A 85 8.25 16.81 4.43
N ASN A 86 7.50 15.82 3.92
CA ASN A 86 7.64 15.33 2.55
C ASN A 86 6.51 15.80 1.62
N ASN A 87 5.62 16.68 2.10
CA ASN A 87 4.43 17.15 1.38
C ASN A 87 3.61 16.00 0.76
N ILE A 88 3.32 14.99 1.58
CA ILE A 88 2.61 13.78 1.13
C ILE A 88 1.17 14.11 0.74
N ASP A 89 0.56 15.10 1.38
CA ASP A 89 -0.81 15.49 1.06
C ASP A 89 -0.97 16.05 -0.36
N GLY A 90 0.07 16.70 -0.89
CA GLY A 90 0.16 17.18 -2.26
C GLY A 90 0.78 16.19 -3.25
N ILE A 91 1.17 14.98 -2.84
CA ILE A 91 2.02 14.11 -3.67
C ILE A 91 1.37 13.66 -4.97
N LEU A 92 0.04 13.53 -5.01
CA LEU A 92 -0.69 13.15 -6.21
C LEU A 92 -0.67 14.25 -7.29
N ALA A 93 -0.51 15.51 -6.88
CA ALA A 93 -0.34 16.65 -7.80
C ALA A 93 1.13 16.91 -8.16
N LYS A 94 2.08 16.31 -7.44
CA LYS A 94 3.52 16.48 -7.69
C LYS A 94 3.93 15.65 -8.93
N PRO A 95 4.32 16.27 -10.05
CA PRO A 95 4.67 15.52 -11.24
C PRO A 95 5.99 14.76 -11.06
N ILE A 96 6.12 13.65 -11.77
CA ILE A 96 7.43 13.06 -12.08
C ILE A 96 7.82 13.60 -13.46
N VAL A 97 8.91 14.37 -13.49
CA VAL A 97 9.37 15.11 -14.67
C VAL A 97 10.67 14.48 -15.18
N PRO A 98 10.84 14.29 -16.50
CA PRO A 98 9.87 14.59 -17.57
C PRO A 98 8.67 13.62 -17.62
N VAL A 99 7.55 13.99 -18.24
CA VAL A 99 6.28 13.21 -18.18
C VAL A 99 6.44 11.77 -18.70
N ASN A 100 7.28 11.56 -19.71
CA ASN A 100 7.62 10.23 -20.21
C ASN A 100 8.31 9.35 -19.14
N LEU A 101 9.11 9.96 -18.24
CA LEU A 101 9.77 9.24 -17.16
C LEU A 101 8.79 8.55 -16.22
N TYR A 102 7.61 9.15 -15.99
CA TYR A 102 6.56 8.51 -15.18
C TYR A 102 6.09 7.19 -15.81
N ARG A 103 5.87 7.19 -17.13
CA ARG A 103 5.47 5.99 -17.87
C ARG A 103 6.59 4.94 -17.82
N ASP A 104 7.84 5.35 -18.08
CA ASP A 104 9.00 4.45 -18.06
C ASP A 104 9.19 3.79 -16.67
N ILE A 105 8.98 4.55 -15.59
CA ILE A 105 8.99 4.00 -14.22
C ILE A 105 7.87 2.97 -14.03
N ARG A 106 6.64 3.29 -14.46
CA ARG A 106 5.50 2.37 -14.32
C ARG A 106 5.69 1.08 -15.12
N ASP A 107 6.21 1.21 -16.33
CA ASP A 107 6.49 0.07 -17.22
C ASP A 107 7.59 -0.84 -16.66
N THR A 108 8.53 -0.29 -15.88
CA THR A 108 9.56 -1.09 -15.20
C THR A 108 9.15 -1.65 -13.83
N GLN A 109 8.18 -1.03 -13.14
CA GLN A 109 7.63 -1.56 -11.89
C GLN A 109 6.60 -2.68 -12.12
N LEU A 110 6.00 -2.73 -13.31
CA LEU A 110 4.99 -3.74 -13.70
C LEU A 110 3.89 -3.91 -12.65
N ILE A 111 3.39 -2.78 -12.14
CA ILE A 111 2.41 -2.74 -11.05
C ILE A 111 1.08 -2.16 -11.54
N GLY A 112 -0.02 -2.80 -11.17
CA GLY A 112 -1.35 -2.33 -11.56
C GLY A 112 -2.47 -2.86 -10.67
N LEU A 113 -3.59 -2.13 -10.66
CA LEU A 113 -4.85 -2.63 -10.13
C LEU A 113 -5.43 -3.63 -11.13
N SER A 114 -5.50 -4.90 -10.73
CA SER A 114 -5.87 -6.03 -11.61
C SER A 114 -7.27 -6.58 -11.35
N GLY A 115 -8.04 -5.93 -10.47
CA GLY A 115 -9.41 -6.31 -10.15
C GLY A 115 -9.72 -6.17 -8.66
N TYR A 116 -10.76 -6.88 -8.24
CA TYR A 116 -11.24 -6.90 -6.86
C TYR A 116 -11.44 -8.35 -6.40
N SER A 117 -11.24 -8.59 -5.11
CA SER A 117 -11.54 -9.87 -4.48
C SER A 117 -13.05 -10.11 -4.41
N ASN A 118 -13.45 -11.33 -4.06
CA ASN A 118 -14.85 -11.68 -3.81
C ASN A 118 -15.45 -10.84 -2.66
N GLU A 119 -14.60 -10.35 -1.76
CA GLU A 119 -14.99 -9.45 -0.67
C GLU A 119 -14.92 -7.96 -1.03
N GLY A 120 -14.57 -7.62 -2.27
CA GLY A 120 -14.43 -6.24 -2.75
C GLY A 120 -13.10 -5.57 -2.42
N LEU A 121 -12.08 -6.34 -2.01
CA LEU A 121 -10.75 -5.79 -1.74
C LEU A 121 -10.00 -5.56 -3.07
N PRO A 122 -9.42 -4.37 -3.31
CA PRO A 122 -8.59 -4.15 -4.49
C PRO A 122 -7.42 -5.13 -4.54
N VAL A 123 -7.17 -5.70 -5.73
CA VAL A 123 -6.05 -6.63 -5.97
C VAL A 123 -5.02 -5.94 -6.86
N TYR A 124 -3.81 -5.77 -6.33
CA TYR A 124 -2.68 -5.22 -7.07
C TYR A 124 -1.75 -6.35 -7.50
N ALA A 125 -1.52 -6.50 -8.80
CA ALA A 125 -0.52 -7.41 -9.33
C ALA A 125 0.80 -6.66 -9.54
N VAL A 126 1.93 -7.34 -9.27
CA VAL A 126 3.28 -6.82 -9.45
C VAL A 126 4.14 -7.87 -10.14
N GLY A 127 4.66 -7.56 -11.32
CA GLY A 127 5.61 -8.41 -12.05
C GLY A 127 7.03 -8.31 -11.47
N VAL A 128 7.24 -8.80 -10.25
CA VAL A 128 8.51 -8.67 -9.51
C VAL A 128 9.67 -9.28 -10.29
N GLY A 129 9.51 -10.48 -10.85
CA GLY A 129 10.59 -11.17 -11.53
C GLY A 129 11.10 -10.47 -12.81
N MET A 130 10.21 -9.71 -13.47
CA MET A 130 10.52 -8.97 -14.71
C MET A 130 10.80 -7.47 -14.47
N SER A 131 10.70 -7.00 -13.23
CA SER A 131 10.93 -5.59 -12.91
C SER A 131 12.40 -5.22 -13.06
N THR A 132 12.70 -4.20 -13.86
CA THR A 132 14.10 -3.79 -14.15
C THR A 132 14.58 -2.64 -13.28
N LEU A 133 13.68 -1.73 -12.87
CA LEU A 133 13.95 -0.60 -11.96
C LEU A 133 15.18 0.26 -12.35
N ASP A 134 15.48 0.37 -13.64
CA ASP A 134 16.72 0.91 -14.22
C ASP A 134 16.54 2.22 -14.99
N ARG A 135 15.32 2.78 -15.05
CA ARG A 135 15.00 3.95 -15.87
C ARG A 135 15.09 5.28 -15.14
N ALA A 136 15.19 5.25 -13.81
CA ALA A 136 15.19 6.45 -12.99
C ALA A 136 16.04 6.29 -11.73
N SER A 137 16.32 7.42 -11.07
CA SER A 137 16.89 7.38 -9.73
C SER A 137 15.94 6.76 -8.72
N VAL A 138 16.50 6.18 -7.66
CA VAL A 138 15.77 5.53 -6.54
C VAL A 138 14.66 6.43 -5.98
N HIS A 139 14.91 7.75 -5.90
CA HIS A 139 13.91 8.72 -5.40
C HIS A 139 12.62 8.71 -6.22
N TYR A 140 12.68 8.61 -7.56
CA TYR A 140 11.48 8.59 -8.38
C TYR A 140 10.68 7.30 -8.25
N TYR A 141 11.35 6.15 -8.06
CA TYR A 141 10.67 4.90 -7.75
C TYR A 141 9.94 4.96 -6.40
N ILE A 142 10.57 5.59 -5.39
CA ILE A 142 9.95 5.84 -4.08
C ILE A 142 8.75 6.78 -4.23
N GLN A 143 8.89 7.88 -4.96
CA GLN A 143 7.79 8.82 -5.22
C GLN A 143 6.62 8.13 -5.94
N SER A 144 6.89 7.36 -7.00
CA SER A 144 5.85 6.59 -7.73
C SER A 144 5.11 5.61 -6.82
N HIS A 145 5.84 4.94 -5.91
CA HIS A 145 5.26 4.02 -4.93
C HIS A 145 4.37 4.74 -3.91
N ILE A 146 4.81 5.87 -3.37
CA ILE A 146 4.01 6.71 -2.46
C ILE A 146 2.75 7.22 -3.17
N GLN A 147 2.88 7.72 -4.40
CA GLN A 147 1.73 8.18 -5.20
C GLN A 147 0.72 7.06 -5.41
N MET A 148 1.19 5.84 -5.68
CA MET A 148 0.30 4.69 -5.81
C MET A 148 -0.43 4.36 -4.49
N ASN A 149 0.27 4.42 -3.35
CA ASN A 149 -0.36 4.20 -2.05
C ASN A 149 -1.40 5.28 -1.71
N GLU A 150 -1.10 6.56 -1.98
CA GLU A 150 -2.06 7.65 -1.76
C GLU A 150 -3.24 7.55 -2.73
N TYR A 151 -3.02 7.15 -3.99
CA TYR A 151 -4.11 6.93 -4.95
C TYR A 151 -5.00 5.75 -4.53
N ARG A 152 -4.40 4.64 -4.06
CA ARG A 152 -5.13 3.53 -3.48
C ARG A 152 -6.02 4.03 -2.34
N ASP A 153 -5.45 4.81 -1.43
CA ASP A 153 -6.12 5.22 -0.20
C ASP A 153 -7.20 6.28 -0.43
N ARG A 154 -6.97 7.23 -1.34
CA ARG A 154 -7.86 8.38 -1.59
C ARG A 154 -8.91 8.16 -2.68
N VAL A 155 -8.67 7.19 -3.57
CA VAL A 155 -9.53 6.98 -4.75
C VAL A 155 -10.06 5.56 -4.77
N VAL A 156 -9.18 4.55 -4.73
CA VAL A 156 -9.59 3.15 -4.94
C VAL A 156 -10.37 2.60 -3.75
N LEU A 157 -9.91 2.83 -2.52
CA LEU A 157 -10.58 2.33 -1.31
C LEU A 157 -11.94 3.02 -1.05
N PRO A 158 -12.11 4.35 -1.20
CA PRO A 158 -13.41 4.99 -1.11
C PRO A 158 -14.38 4.52 -2.20
N ALA A 159 -13.92 4.41 -3.45
CA ALA A 159 -14.74 3.90 -4.55
C ALA A 159 -15.19 2.45 -4.30
N ALA A 160 -14.30 1.60 -3.81
CA ALA A 160 -14.64 0.23 -3.41
C ALA A 160 -15.66 0.23 -2.25
N THR A 161 -15.45 1.08 -1.23
CA THR A 161 -16.36 1.20 -0.08
C THR A 161 -17.78 1.56 -0.53
N LYS A 162 -17.91 2.54 -1.43
CA LYS A 162 -19.19 2.95 -2.03
C LYS A 162 -19.82 1.82 -2.85
N LYS A 163 -19.02 1.17 -3.72
CA LYS A 163 -19.49 0.11 -4.61
C LYS A 163 -19.99 -1.13 -3.86
N TYR A 164 -19.30 -1.54 -2.81
CA TYR A 164 -19.60 -2.77 -2.06
C TYR A 164 -20.46 -2.55 -0.81
N GLY A 165 -20.84 -1.29 -0.51
CA GLY A 165 -21.72 -0.96 0.62
C GLY A 165 -21.13 -1.25 2.00
N LYS A 166 -19.81 -1.46 2.09
CA LYS A 166 -19.10 -1.77 3.34
C LYS A 166 -17.71 -1.15 3.32
N LEU A 167 -17.14 -0.83 4.47
CA LEU A 167 -15.81 -0.24 4.55
C LEU A 167 -14.74 -1.18 3.98
N VAL A 168 -14.09 -0.73 2.91
CA VAL A 168 -12.93 -1.40 2.30
C VAL A 168 -11.69 -0.61 2.67
N SER A 169 -10.88 -1.14 3.60
CA SER A 169 -9.70 -0.45 4.15
C SER A 169 -8.36 -1.11 3.81
N LYS A 170 -8.40 -2.26 3.12
CA LYS A 170 -7.23 -3.08 2.81
C LYS A 170 -7.20 -3.46 1.33
N CYS A 171 -6.01 -3.85 0.85
CA CYS A 171 -5.82 -4.47 -0.45
C CYS A 171 -5.12 -5.84 -0.35
N ILE A 172 -5.16 -6.59 -1.44
CA ILE A 172 -4.37 -7.80 -1.67
C ILE A 172 -3.27 -7.45 -2.67
N LYS A 173 -2.06 -7.98 -2.45
CA LYS A 173 -0.95 -7.85 -3.40
C LYS A 173 -0.58 -9.24 -3.93
N VAL A 174 -0.49 -9.38 -5.25
CA VAL A 174 0.00 -10.60 -5.91
C VAL A 174 1.33 -10.27 -6.56
N LEU A 175 2.38 -10.99 -6.17
CA LEU A 175 3.75 -10.78 -6.59
C LEU A 175 4.16 -11.95 -7.50
N ASP A 176 4.20 -11.68 -8.80
CA ASP A 176 4.60 -12.65 -9.81
C ASP A 176 6.12 -12.68 -9.94
N MET A 177 6.71 -13.84 -9.64
CA MET A 177 8.14 -14.07 -9.68
C MET A 177 8.63 -14.63 -11.02
N THR A 178 7.77 -14.72 -12.04
CA THR A 178 8.15 -15.12 -13.39
C THR A 178 9.33 -14.27 -13.88
N GLY A 179 10.39 -14.92 -14.33
CA GLY A 179 11.60 -14.25 -14.84
C GLY A 179 12.57 -13.74 -13.76
N LEU A 180 12.31 -14.02 -12.47
CA LEU A 180 13.18 -13.59 -11.37
C LEU A 180 14.62 -14.10 -11.57
N LYS A 181 15.58 -13.16 -11.45
CA LYS A 181 17.03 -13.39 -11.52
C LYS A 181 17.70 -12.94 -10.22
N LEU A 182 18.88 -13.47 -9.93
CA LEU A 182 19.70 -13.02 -8.78
C LEU A 182 20.02 -11.52 -8.83
N SER A 183 20.11 -10.94 -10.03
CA SER A 183 20.31 -9.50 -10.24
C SER A 183 19.22 -8.63 -9.61
N ALA A 184 18.03 -9.18 -9.30
CA ALA A 184 17.02 -8.46 -8.53
C ALA A 184 17.54 -8.01 -7.16
N LEU A 185 18.50 -8.73 -6.55
CA LEU A 185 19.13 -8.34 -5.29
C LEU A 185 19.94 -7.04 -5.40
N ASN A 186 20.31 -6.60 -6.61
CA ASN A 186 20.96 -5.29 -6.79
C ASN A 186 20.05 -4.12 -6.35
N TYR A 187 18.73 -4.32 -6.40
CA TYR A 187 17.73 -3.34 -6.00
C TYR A 187 17.24 -3.51 -4.56
N ILE A 188 17.92 -4.34 -3.75
CA ILE A 188 17.48 -4.68 -2.39
C ILE A 188 17.29 -3.44 -1.51
N LYS A 189 18.18 -2.44 -1.62
CA LYS A 189 18.08 -1.18 -0.85
C LYS A 189 16.79 -0.41 -1.17
N LEU A 190 16.40 -0.37 -2.44
CA LEU A 190 15.15 0.27 -2.87
C LEU A 190 13.95 -0.51 -2.34
N MET A 191 13.96 -1.85 -2.48
CA MET A 191 12.88 -2.71 -1.97
C MET A 191 12.70 -2.60 -0.45
N THR A 192 13.79 -2.60 0.31
CA THR A 192 13.73 -2.45 1.78
C THR A 192 13.23 -1.06 2.16
N THR A 193 13.65 -0.01 1.45
CA THR A 193 13.16 1.36 1.68
C THR A 193 11.65 1.45 1.45
N ILE A 194 11.16 0.88 0.34
CA ILE A 194 9.73 0.80 0.02
C ILE A 194 8.98 0.02 1.12
N SER A 195 9.50 -1.13 1.55
CA SER A 195 8.89 -1.92 2.62
C SER A 195 8.81 -1.14 3.94
N SER A 196 9.87 -0.40 4.30
CA SER A 196 9.87 0.42 5.52
C SER A 196 8.88 1.57 5.44
N ILE A 197 8.75 2.24 4.28
CA ILE A 197 7.73 3.27 4.07
C ILE A 197 6.32 2.68 4.25
N ASP A 198 6.04 1.52 3.64
CA ASP A 198 4.75 0.83 3.78
C ASP A 198 4.48 0.46 5.25
N ASP A 199 5.46 -0.09 5.96
CA ASP A 199 5.29 -0.55 7.33
C ASP A 199 5.14 0.58 8.37
N LEU A 200 5.82 1.71 8.16
CA LEU A 200 5.81 2.86 9.06
C LEU A 200 4.64 3.82 8.80
N ASN A 201 4.31 4.07 7.53
CA ASN A 201 3.35 5.12 7.16
C ASN A 201 2.00 4.57 6.66
N TYR A 202 1.98 3.32 6.18
CA TYR A 202 0.76 2.66 5.70
C TYR A 202 0.46 1.36 6.47
N PRO A 203 0.53 1.36 7.83
CA PRO A 203 0.29 0.15 8.60
C PRO A 203 -1.06 -0.46 8.27
N GLU A 204 -1.13 -1.80 8.26
CA GLU A 204 -2.39 -2.54 8.15
C GLU A 204 -3.22 -2.24 6.88
N LYS A 205 -2.65 -1.63 5.83
CA LYS A 205 -3.31 -1.39 4.53
C LYS A 205 -3.25 -2.58 3.56
N THR A 206 -2.37 -3.54 3.81
CA THR A 206 -2.33 -4.81 3.06
C THR A 206 -2.83 -5.95 3.92
N LEU A 207 -3.78 -6.71 3.38
CA LEU A 207 -4.31 -7.92 4.00
C LEU A 207 -3.28 -9.05 3.90
N THR A 208 -2.84 -9.35 2.68
CA THR A 208 -1.95 -10.47 2.37
C THR A 208 -1.15 -10.19 1.10
N TYR A 209 0.00 -10.85 0.99
CA TYR A 209 0.83 -10.92 -0.20
C TYR A 209 0.83 -12.35 -0.70
N TYR A 210 0.43 -12.59 -1.95
CA TYR A 210 0.57 -13.88 -2.61
C TYR A 210 1.78 -13.85 -3.53
N ILE A 211 2.76 -14.71 -3.29
CA ILE A 211 3.89 -14.92 -4.20
C ILE A 211 3.51 -16.08 -5.11
N VAL A 212 3.51 -15.85 -6.41
CA VAL A 212 3.19 -16.85 -7.45
C VAL A 212 4.35 -17.00 -8.42
N ASN A 213 4.37 -18.12 -9.14
CA ASN A 213 5.38 -18.47 -10.14
C ASN A 213 6.81 -18.37 -9.60
N ALA A 214 7.04 -18.77 -8.34
CA ALA A 214 8.35 -18.72 -7.71
C ALA A 214 9.32 -19.71 -8.39
N PRO A 215 10.36 -19.26 -9.12
CA PRO A 215 11.34 -20.16 -9.71
C PRO A 215 12.27 -20.74 -8.64
N TYR A 216 13.07 -21.76 -8.98
CA TYR A 216 14.00 -22.39 -8.03
C TYR A 216 14.91 -21.39 -7.30
N ILE A 217 15.33 -20.32 -8.01
CA ILE A 217 16.20 -19.26 -7.48
C ILE A 217 15.53 -18.36 -6.44
N PHE A 218 14.19 -18.34 -6.38
CA PHE A 218 13.44 -17.59 -5.38
C PHE A 218 13.90 -17.91 -3.96
N SER A 219 14.17 -19.19 -3.67
CA SER A 219 14.63 -19.62 -2.35
C SER A 219 15.92 -18.92 -1.89
N ALA A 220 16.86 -18.70 -2.80
CA ALA A 220 18.11 -17.99 -2.52
C ALA A 220 17.86 -16.50 -2.28
N CYS A 221 17.11 -15.83 -3.16
CA CYS A 221 16.73 -14.43 -2.98
C CYS A 221 15.96 -14.22 -1.67
N TRP A 222 15.03 -15.13 -1.35
CA TRP A 222 14.18 -15.06 -0.18
C TRP A 222 14.96 -15.17 1.13
N LYS A 223 16.03 -15.97 1.19
CA LYS A 223 16.92 -16.04 2.36
C LYS A 223 17.56 -14.67 2.67
N VAL A 224 17.84 -13.87 1.65
CA VAL A 224 18.43 -12.53 1.80
C VAL A 224 17.35 -11.49 2.12
N VAL A 225 16.21 -11.51 1.43
CA VAL A 225 15.14 -10.51 1.57
C VAL A 225 14.34 -10.68 2.86
N LYS A 226 13.98 -11.92 3.22
CA LYS A 226 13.13 -12.23 4.38
C LYS A 226 13.59 -11.57 5.69
N PRO A 227 14.87 -11.58 6.10
CA PRO A 227 15.29 -10.95 7.35
C PRO A 227 15.17 -9.42 7.35
N LEU A 228 15.13 -8.78 6.18
CA LEU A 228 15.04 -7.32 6.05
C LEU A 228 13.61 -6.78 6.12
N LEU A 229 12.61 -7.68 6.06
CA LEU A 229 11.20 -7.32 6.16
C LEU A 229 10.77 -7.25 7.63
N HIS A 230 9.96 -6.25 7.97
CA HIS A 230 9.33 -6.22 9.29
C HIS A 230 8.45 -7.45 9.51
N GLU A 231 8.35 -7.89 10.76
CA GLU A 231 7.64 -9.11 11.13
C GLU A 231 6.18 -9.13 10.67
N ARG A 232 5.46 -8.00 10.79
CA ARG A 232 4.07 -7.87 10.35
C ARG A 232 3.90 -8.13 8.86
N THR A 233 4.87 -7.71 8.03
CA THR A 233 4.88 -7.97 6.60
C THR A 233 5.19 -9.44 6.32
N ARG A 234 6.19 -10.03 7.01
CA ARG A 234 6.55 -11.46 6.86
C ARG A 234 5.38 -12.40 7.15
N ARG A 235 4.60 -12.12 8.19
CA ARG A 235 3.43 -12.93 8.58
C ARG A 235 2.28 -12.89 7.55
N LYS A 236 2.27 -11.92 6.63
CA LYS A 236 1.24 -11.75 5.60
C LYS A 236 1.63 -12.36 4.25
N ILE A 237 2.84 -12.88 4.11
CA ILE A 237 3.36 -13.41 2.85
C ILE A 237 3.02 -14.89 2.75
N ASN A 238 2.31 -15.24 1.69
CA ASN A 238 1.92 -16.60 1.33
C ASN A 238 2.59 -16.95 0.01
N VAL A 239 3.48 -17.95 0.02
CA VAL A 239 4.10 -18.47 -1.20
C VAL A 239 3.23 -19.60 -1.72
N LEU A 240 2.65 -19.41 -2.91
CA LEU A 240 1.78 -20.39 -3.55
C LEU A 240 2.59 -21.30 -4.49
N SER A 241 2.11 -22.52 -4.68
CA SER A 241 2.67 -23.44 -5.67
C SER A 241 2.26 -23.05 -7.09
N GLY A 242 3.19 -23.12 -8.04
CA GLY A 242 2.93 -22.81 -9.44
C GLY A 242 2.35 -21.40 -9.63
N CYS A 243 1.35 -21.27 -10.49
CA CYS A 243 0.66 -20.00 -10.75
C CYS A 243 -0.35 -19.59 -9.66
N GLY A 244 -0.58 -20.45 -8.65
CA GLY A 244 -1.49 -20.16 -7.54
C GLY A 244 -2.96 -19.98 -7.96
N GLN A 245 -3.36 -20.52 -9.11
CA GLN A 245 -4.68 -20.30 -9.70
C GLN A 245 -5.80 -20.74 -8.75
N ASP A 246 -5.71 -21.94 -8.18
CA ASP A 246 -6.76 -22.50 -7.32
C ASP A 246 -6.94 -21.68 -6.04
N GLU A 247 -5.86 -21.18 -5.46
CA GLU A 247 -5.90 -20.33 -4.27
C GLU A 247 -6.40 -18.92 -4.62
N LEU A 248 -5.93 -18.34 -5.73
CA LEU A 248 -6.35 -17.00 -6.14
C LEU A 248 -7.83 -16.96 -6.55
N LEU A 249 -8.36 -18.00 -7.20
CA LEU A 249 -9.78 -18.10 -7.56
C LEU A 249 -10.70 -18.16 -6.33
N LYS A 250 -10.25 -18.76 -5.23
CA LYS A 250 -10.99 -18.75 -3.95
C LYS A 250 -11.13 -17.34 -3.38
N VAL A 251 -10.10 -16.51 -3.56
CA VAL A 251 -10.02 -15.17 -2.95
C VAL A 251 -10.61 -14.11 -3.88
N ALA A 252 -10.46 -14.26 -5.19
CA ALA A 252 -10.83 -13.25 -6.14
C ALA A 252 -11.27 -13.87 -7.47
N SER A 253 -12.45 -13.45 -7.94
CA SER A 253 -12.92 -13.62 -9.32
C SER A 253 -12.14 -12.69 -10.25
N LEU A 254 -10.81 -12.89 -10.31
CA LEU A 254 -9.95 -12.09 -11.16
C LEU A 254 -10.21 -12.49 -12.62
N PRO A 255 -10.34 -11.53 -13.55
CA PRO A 255 -10.24 -11.86 -14.95
C PRO A 255 -8.86 -12.47 -15.17
N CYS A 256 -8.87 -13.74 -15.58
CA CYS A 256 -7.71 -14.56 -15.90
C CYS A 256 -6.71 -13.92 -16.87
N SER A 257 -7.04 -12.80 -17.50
CA SER A 257 -6.29 -12.22 -18.61
C SER A 257 -4.90 -11.68 -18.25
N PHE A 258 -4.65 -11.28 -16.99
CA PHE A 258 -3.31 -10.83 -16.56
C PHE A 258 -2.42 -11.98 -16.04
N PHE A 259 -3.02 -13.02 -15.43
CA PHE A 259 -2.29 -14.12 -14.78
C PHE A 259 -2.18 -15.39 -15.65
N LEU A 260 -3.16 -15.72 -16.51
CA LEU A 260 -3.19 -16.98 -17.27
C LEU A 260 -2.53 -16.92 -18.65
N ARG A 261 -2.16 -15.75 -19.19
CA ARG A 261 -1.48 -15.69 -20.50
C ARG A 261 -0.06 -16.28 -20.49
N ARG A 262 0.45 -16.75 -19.35
CA ARG A 262 1.80 -17.32 -19.22
C ARG A 262 1.83 -18.71 -18.55
N CYS A 263 0.68 -19.36 -18.39
CA CYS A 263 0.59 -20.75 -17.90
C CYS A 263 0.62 -21.80 -19.03
N HIS A 264 0.97 -21.41 -20.26
CA HIS A 264 1.15 -22.29 -21.41
C HIS A 264 2.58 -22.22 -21.91
#